data_AF-A0A453PJR0-F1
#
_entry.id   AF-A0A453PJR0-F1
#
_cell.length_a   1.000
_cell.length_b   1.000
_cell.length_c   1.000
_cell.angle_alpha   90.00
_cell.angle_beta   90.00
_cell.angle_gamma   90.00
#
_symmetry.space_group_name_H-M   'P 1'
#
loop_
_entity.id
_entity.type
_entity.pdbx_description
1 polymer ?
#
loop_
_entity_poly.entity_id
_entity_poly.type
_entity_poly.pdbx_seq_one_letter_code
_entity_poly.pdbx_strand_id
1 'polypeptide(L)'
;MDGMVTEYLVATFADYFGDVKLYIEDRSFRRFVESCLEETIVVYVDHLLSQKVENRVRILADLRELASAESLDSFTLIYTNILEHQPDCPSEVVEKLVALREGIPRKEAKEVVQECKEIYENSLIDGNPPKSGFVFGKLKCLTVKKGIWGKLGQ
;
A
#
# COMPACT_ATOMS: atom_id res chain seq x y z
N MET A 1 14.70 6.37 14.19
CA MET A 1 14.01 7.65 14.46
C MET A 1 12.81 7.44 15.38
N ASP A 2 12.03 6.36 15.24
CA ASP A 2 10.80 6.10 16.02
C ASP A 2 10.94 6.15 17.55
N GLY A 3 12.10 5.79 18.13
CA GLY A 3 12.32 5.89 19.59
C GLY A 3 12.51 7.31 20.11
N MET A 4 13.10 8.21 19.29
CA MET A 4 13.40 9.58 19.73
C MET A 4 12.14 10.44 19.90
N VAL A 5 11.09 10.18 19.10
CA VAL A 5 9.83 10.92 19.20
C VAL A 5 9.09 10.56 20.49
N THR A 6 9.02 9.27 20.83
CA THR A 6 8.38 8.80 22.05
C THR A 6 9.12 9.30 23.29
N GLU A 7 10.45 9.23 23.30
CA GLU A 7 11.26 9.76 24.41
C GLU A 7 11.06 11.26 24.61
N TYR A 8 11.04 12.04 23.52
CA TYR A 8 10.80 13.47 23.56
C TYR A 8 9.40 13.81 24.10
N LEU A 9 8.35 13.10 23.63
CA LEU A 9 6.98 13.29 24.12
C LEU A 9 6.86 13.00 25.61
N VAL A 10 7.46 11.89 26.08
CA VAL A 10 7.43 11.51 27.50
C VAL A 10 8.14 12.56 28.36
N ALA A 11 9.32 13.01 27.96
CA ALA A 11 10.05 14.06 28.68
C ALA A 11 9.24 15.37 28.74
N THR A 12 8.67 15.78 27.61
CA THR A 12 7.85 17.01 27.52
C THR A 12 6.63 16.95 28.44
N PHE A 13 5.90 15.83 28.44
CA PHE A 13 4.77 15.66 29.34
C PHE A 13 5.19 15.63 30.81
N ALA A 14 6.30 14.98 31.13
CA ALA A 14 6.80 14.91 32.50
C ALA A 14 7.12 16.30 33.05
N ASP A 15 7.86 17.11 32.28
CA ASP A 15 8.21 18.49 32.67
C ASP A 15 6.94 19.35 32.80
N TYR A 16 6.08 19.33 31.78
CA TYR A 16 4.89 20.18 31.75
C TYR A 16 3.87 19.81 32.84
N PHE A 17 3.62 18.52 33.06
CA PHE A 17 2.74 18.09 34.15
C PHE A 17 3.35 18.39 35.52
N GLY A 18 4.68 18.33 35.66
CA GLY A 18 5.39 18.78 36.84
C GLY A 18 5.07 20.23 37.17
N ASP A 19 5.18 21.12 36.18
CA ASP A 19 4.88 22.54 36.33
C ASP A 19 3.40 22.79 36.64
N VAL A 20 2.47 22.18 35.88
CA VAL A 20 1.02 22.38 36.06
C VAL A 20 0.55 21.92 37.44
N LYS A 21 1.11 20.83 37.97
CA LYS A 21 0.73 20.28 39.28
C LYS A 21 0.90 21.30 40.42
N LEU A 22 1.82 22.27 40.28
CA LEU A 22 2.05 23.30 41.28
C LEU A 22 0.90 24.31 41.39
N TYR A 23 0.04 24.40 40.37
CA TYR A 23 -0.94 25.49 40.24
C TYR A 23 -2.40 25.04 40.34
N ILE A 24 -2.69 23.74 40.34
CA ILE A 24 -4.06 23.23 40.35
C ILE A 24 -4.28 22.11 41.38
N GLU A 25 -5.51 21.97 41.86
CA GLU A 25 -5.88 20.93 42.83
C GLU A 25 -5.72 19.52 42.25
N ASP A 26 -5.34 18.55 43.09
CA ASP A 26 -5.04 17.16 42.68
C ASP A 26 -6.14 16.51 41.85
N ARG A 27 -7.42 16.77 42.17
CA ARG A 27 -8.55 16.23 41.43
C ARG A 27 -8.61 16.77 40.01
N SER A 28 -8.39 18.08 39.85
CA SER A 28 -8.38 18.75 38.55
C SER A 28 -7.14 18.37 37.75
N PHE A 29 -5.99 18.23 38.43
CA PHE A 29 -4.75 17.74 37.84
C PHE A 29 -4.91 16.34 37.25
N ARG A 30 -5.54 15.43 38.00
CA ARG A 30 -5.76 14.06 37.52
C ARG A 30 -6.56 14.03 36.22
N ARG A 31 -7.68 14.76 36.17
CA ARG A 31 -8.53 14.85 34.97
C ARG A 31 -7.80 15.51 33.80
N PHE A 32 -6.97 16.51 34.07
CA PHE A 32 -6.15 17.17 33.07
C PHE A 32 -5.14 16.21 32.43
N VAL A 33 -4.37 15.49 33.25
CA VAL A 33 -3.41 14.49 32.78
C VAL A 33 -4.10 13.38 31.97
N GLU A 34 -5.21 12.86 32.48
CA GLU A 34 -6.01 11.84 31.78
C GLU A 34 -6.41 12.32 30.39
N SER A 35 -6.98 13.53 30.28
CA SER A 35 -7.40 14.10 28.99
C SER A 35 -6.23 14.36 28.03
N CYS A 36 -5.11 14.89 28.51
CA CYS A 36 -3.94 15.12 27.67
C CYS A 36 -3.34 13.82 27.13
N LEU A 37 -3.28 12.77 27.96
CA LEU A 37 -2.76 11.46 27.56
C LEU A 37 -3.72 10.75 26.61
N GLU A 38 -5.03 10.81 26.87
CA GLU A 38 -6.06 10.23 26.01
C GLU A 38 -5.94 10.75 24.58
N GLU A 39 -5.92 12.07 24.38
CA GLU A 39 -5.84 12.64 23.02
C GLU A 39 -4.50 12.35 22.35
N THR A 40 -3.41 12.33 23.13
CA THR A 40 -2.09 11.94 22.61
C THR A 40 -2.09 10.50 22.12
N ILE A 41 -2.67 9.58 22.90
CA ILE A 41 -2.76 8.16 22.54
C ILE A 41 -3.61 7.98 21.29
N VAL A 42 -4.76 8.66 21.20
CA VAL A 42 -5.64 8.60 20.03
C VAL A 42 -4.88 9.00 18.76
N VAL A 43 -4.21 10.16 18.77
CA VAL A 43 -3.44 10.64 17.62
C VAL A 43 -2.25 9.72 17.30
N TYR A 44 -1.55 9.23 18.33
CA TYR A 44 -0.39 8.36 18.14
C TYR A 44 -0.78 7.01 17.53
N VAL A 45 -1.87 6.40 18.01
CA VAL A 45 -2.39 5.14 17.47
C VAL A 45 -2.91 5.34 16.05
N ASP A 46 -3.67 6.39 15.79
CA ASP A 46 -4.18 6.70 14.45
C ASP A 46 -3.05 6.88 13.44
N HIS A 47 -2.01 7.63 13.81
CA HIS A 47 -0.85 7.82 12.95
C HIS A 47 -0.08 6.50 12.73
N LEU A 48 0.12 5.69 13.77
CA LEU A 48 0.76 4.38 13.64
C LEU A 48 -0.03 3.44 12.72
N LEU A 49 -1.35 3.40 12.85
CA LEU A 49 -2.22 2.57 12.03
C LEU A 49 -2.23 3.07 10.58
N SER A 50 -2.38 4.37 10.37
CA SER A 50 -2.30 4.98 9.03
C SER A 50 -0.96 4.70 8.36
N GLN A 51 0.17 4.89 9.06
CA GLN A 51 1.49 4.63 8.47
C GLN A 51 1.75 3.14 8.17
N LYS A 52 1.36 2.23 9.07
CA LYS A 52 1.73 0.81 8.94
C LYS A 52 0.70 -0.03 8.22
N VAL A 53 -0.58 0.19 8.49
CA VAL A 53 -1.67 -0.64 7.95
C VAL A 53 -2.05 -0.17 6.56
N GLU A 54 -2.20 1.13 6.34
CA GLU A 54 -2.58 1.68 5.02
C GLU A 54 -1.62 1.19 3.93
N ASN A 55 -0.31 1.31 4.15
CA ASN A 55 0.71 0.84 3.22
C ASN A 55 0.66 -0.68 2.95
N ARG A 56 0.16 -1.47 3.91
CA ARG A 56 0.01 -2.93 3.77
C ARG A 56 -1.27 -3.32 3.04
N VAL A 57 -2.34 -2.53 3.16
CA VAL A 57 -3.66 -2.84 2.57
C VAL A 57 -3.94 -2.08 1.28
N ARG A 58 -3.20 -1.00 0.98
CA ARG A 58 -3.35 -0.19 -0.24
C ARG A 58 -3.34 -1.05 -1.49
N ILE A 59 -2.42 -2.00 -1.58
CA ILE A 59 -2.34 -2.93 -2.71
C ILE A 59 -3.62 -3.74 -2.93
N LEU A 60 -4.39 -4.04 -1.88
CA LEU A 60 -5.67 -4.73 -2.02
C LEU A 60 -6.75 -3.79 -2.59
N ALA A 61 -6.71 -2.51 -2.22
CA ALA A 61 -7.59 -1.49 -2.78
C ALA A 61 -7.25 -1.24 -4.26
N ASP A 62 -5.98 -1.08 -4.59
CA ASP A 62 -5.53 -0.86 -5.96
C ASP A 62 -5.86 -2.06 -6.86
N LEU A 63 -5.66 -3.30 -6.37
CA LEU A 63 -6.02 -4.51 -7.12
C LEU A 63 -7.53 -4.63 -7.33
N ARG A 64 -8.35 -4.18 -6.37
CA ARG A 64 -9.81 -4.12 -6.52
C ARG A 64 -10.21 -3.09 -7.59
N GLU A 65 -9.57 -1.92 -7.58
CA GLU A 65 -9.80 -0.88 -8.59
C GLU A 65 -9.38 -1.38 -9.97
N LEU A 66 -8.21 -2.00 -10.08
CA LEU A 66 -7.71 -2.62 -11.31
C LEU A 66 -8.66 -3.72 -11.82
N ALA A 67 -9.17 -4.56 -10.92
CA ALA A 67 -10.16 -5.58 -11.26
C ALA A 67 -11.48 -4.99 -11.78
N SER A 68 -11.83 -3.77 -11.35
CA SER A 68 -13.06 -3.08 -11.70
C SER A 68 -12.90 -2.09 -12.86
N ALA A 69 -11.68 -1.86 -13.37
CA ALA A 69 -11.40 -0.91 -14.44
C ALA A 69 -12.18 -1.23 -15.72
N GLU A 70 -12.81 -0.24 -16.35
CA GLU A 70 -13.68 -0.48 -17.52
C GLU A 70 -13.12 0.09 -18.83
N SER A 71 -11.91 0.63 -18.79
CA SER A 71 -11.24 1.20 -19.95
C SER A 71 -9.74 0.99 -19.89
N LEU A 72 -9.09 1.00 -21.06
CA LEU A 72 -7.64 0.93 -21.19
C LEU A 72 -6.94 1.98 -20.31
N ASP A 73 -7.38 3.24 -20.39
CA ASP A 73 -6.83 4.35 -19.60
C ASP A 73 -6.93 4.11 -18.09
N SER A 74 -8.03 3.50 -17.63
CA SER A 74 -8.19 3.18 -16.21
C SER A 74 -7.21 2.09 -15.80
N PHE A 75 -7.03 1.06 -16.62
CA PHE A 75 -6.06 -0.01 -16.35
C PHE A 75 -4.63 0.55 -16.27
N THR A 76 -4.22 1.35 -17.24
CA THR A 76 -2.86 1.90 -17.31
C THR A 76 -2.59 2.88 -16.17
N LEU A 77 -3.55 3.74 -15.82
CA LEU A 77 -3.42 4.68 -14.70
C LEU A 77 -3.30 3.94 -13.36
N ILE A 78 -4.21 3.01 -13.09
CA ILE A 78 -4.22 2.26 -11.83
C ILE A 78 -2.94 1.41 -11.73
N TYR A 79 -2.53 0.76 -12.81
CA TYR A 79 -1.33 -0.06 -12.81
C TYR A 79 -0.06 0.76 -12.62
N THR A 80 0.02 1.95 -13.22
CA THR A 80 1.11 2.91 -12.97
C THR A 80 1.18 3.28 -11.48
N ASN A 81 0.04 3.63 -10.87
CA ASN A 81 -0.05 3.96 -9.45
C ASN A 81 0.34 2.77 -8.55
N ILE A 82 0.00 1.54 -8.94
CA ILE A 82 0.47 0.33 -8.24
C ILE A 82 1.99 0.26 -8.26
N LEU A 83 2.64 0.49 -9.41
CA LEU A 83 4.09 0.39 -9.54
C LEU A 83 4.84 1.48 -8.77
N GLU A 84 4.26 2.66 -8.58
CA GLU A 84 4.85 3.71 -7.72
C GLU A 84 5.02 3.24 -6.27
N HIS A 85 4.11 2.38 -5.79
CA HIS A 85 4.07 1.95 -4.38
C HIS A 85 4.52 0.49 -4.17
N GLN A 86 4.33 -0.37 -5.17
CA GLN A 86 4.66 -1.79 -5.21
C GLN A 86 5.34 -2.12 -6.56
N PRO A 87 6.59 -1.66 -6.77
CA PRO A 87 7.27 -1.80 -8.05
C PRO A 87 7.58 -3.25 -8.45
N ASP A 88 7.48 -4.21 -7.53
CA ASP A 88 7.63 -5.64 -7.82
C ASP A 88 6.33 -6.33 -8.27
N CYS A 89 5.25 -5.56 -8.51
CA CYS A 89 4.02 -6.08 -9.09
C CYS A 89 4.24 -6.41 -10.57
N PRO A 90 4.22 -7.69 -10.98
CA PRO A 90 4.51 -8.04 -12.35
C PRO A 90 3.24 -7.96 -13.22
N SER A 91 3.42 -7.67 -14.52
CA SER A 91 2.29 -7.48 -15.47
C SER A 91 1.37 -8.71 -15.61
N GLU A 92 1.87 -9.89 -15.26
CA GLU A 92 1.12 -11.15 -15.17
C GLU A 92 -0.07 -11.07 -14.20
N VAL A 93 -0.04 -10.16 -13.22
CA VAL A 93 -1.18 -9.87 -12.35
C VAL A 93 -2.33 -9.29 -13.18
N VAL A 94 -2.05 -8.33 -14.05
CA VAL A 94 -3.02 -7.74 -14.98
C VAL A 94 -3.56 -8.81 -15.92
N GLU A 95 -2.67 -9.61 -16.51
CA GLU A 95 -3.06 -10.71 -17.41
C GLU A 95 -4.05 -11.67 -16.75
N LYS A 96 -3.76 -12.10 -15.51
CA LYS A 96 -4.65 -13.01 -14.78
C LYS A 96 -5.98 -12.35 -14.42
N LEU A 97 -5.98 -11.08 -14.01
CA LEU A 97 -7.21 -10.36 -13.67
C LEU A 97 -8.11 -10.18 -14.88
N VAL A 98 -7.55 -9.73 -16.00
CA VAL A 98 -8.30 -9.53 -17.25
C VAL A 98 -8.84 -10.86 -17.78
N ALA A 99 -8.06 -11.95 -17.69
CA ALA A 99 -8.50 -13.28 -18.14
C ALA A 99 -9.70 -13.85 -17.36
N LEU A 100 -9.92 -13.39 -16.13
CA LEU A 100 -11.06 -13.81 -15.29
C LEU A 100 -12.33 -13.00 -15.55
N ARG A 101 -12.30 -11.96 -16.40
CA ARG A 101 -13.46 -11.08 -16.63
C ARG A 101 -14.28 -11.50 -17.84
N GLU A 102 -15.55 -11.76 -17.61
CA GLU A 102 -16.50 -12.16 -18.66
C GLU A 102 -17.01 -11.00 -19.52
N GLY A 103 -16.70 -9.74 -19.17
CA GLY A 103 -17.18 -8.53 -19.85
C GLY A 103 -16.18 -7.80 -20.74
N ILE A 104 -14.91 -8.25 -20.82
CA ILE A 104 -13.89 -7.56 -21.61
C ILE A 104 -13.72 -8.25 -22.98
N PRO A 105 -13.90 -7.52 -24.10
CA PRO A 105 -13.59 -8.04 -25.43
C PRO A 105 -12.14 -8.54 -25.54
N ARG A 106 -11.92 -9.69 -26.17
CA ARG A 106 -10.57 -10.28 -26.31
C ARG A 106 -9.52 -9.34 -26.92
N LYS A 107 -9.94 -8.44 -27.82
CA LYS A 107 -9.04 -7.45 -28.43
C LYS A 107 -8.56 -6.45 -27.38
N GLU A 108 -9.49 -5.86 -26.63
CA GLU A 108 -9.21 -4.92 -25.55
C GLU A 108 -8.39 -5.58 -24.43
N ALA A 109 -8.73 -6.81 -24.07
CA ALA A 109 -7.95 -7.58 -23.10
C ALA A 109 -6.46 -7.71 -23.50
N LYS A 110 -6.17 -7.95 -24.79
CA LYS A 110 -4.80 -8.03 -25.29
C LYS A 110 -4.09 -6.68 -25.25
N GLU A 111 -4.80 -5.62 -25.60
CA GLU A 111 -4.30 -4.24 -25.58
C GLU A 111 -3.94 -3.82 -24.15
N VAL A 112 -4.84 -4.05 -23.19
CA VAL A 112 -4.59 -3.80 -21.75
C VAL A 112 -3.34 -4.54 -21.25
N VAL A 113 -3.22 -5.84 -21.56
CA VAL A 113 -2.07 -6.64 -21.12
C VAL A 113 -0.77 -6.16 -21.77
N GLN A 114 -0.81 -5.77 -23.04
CA GLN A 114 0.37 -5.28 -23.75
C GLN A 114 0.84 -3.92 -23.18
N GLU A 115 -0.07 -2.96 -23.02
CA GLU A 115 0.24 -1.63 -22.47
C GLU A 115 0.77 -1.73 -21.04
N CYS A 116 0.11 -2.51 -20.17
CA CYS A 116 0.58 -2.69 -18.79
C CYS A 116 1.93 -3.41 -18.73
N LYS A 117 2.22 -4.31 -19.67
CA LYS A 117 3.53 -4.95 -19.77
C LYS A 117 4.61 -3.94 -20.15
N GLU A 118 4.35 -3.05 -21.10
CA GLU A 118 5.28 -1.98 -21.48
C GLU A 118 5.53 -1.00 -20.33
N ILE A 119 4.48 -0.62 -19.59
CA ILE A 119 4.61 0.20 -18.37
C ILE A 119 5.51 -0.49 -17.34
N TYR A 120 5.32 -1.79 -17.11
CA TYR A 120 6.16 -2.55 -16.18
C TYR A 120 7.61 -2.59 -16.64
N GLU A 121 7.88 -2.92 -17.91
CA GLU A 121 9.23 -2.98 -18.46
C GLU A 121 9.96 -1.63 -18.36
N ASN A 122 9.25 -0.53 -18.60
CA ASN A 122 9.78 0.83 -18.46
C ASN A 122 10.06 1.24 -17.01
N SER A 123 9.42 0.59 -16.03
CA SER A 123 9.64 0.87 -14.60
C SER A 123 10.88 0.18 -14.01
N LEU A 124 11.46 -0.79 -14.74
CA LEU A 124 12.59 -1.58 -14.26
C LEU A 124 13.91 -0.79 -14.33
N ILE A 125 14.78 -1.02 -13.35
CA ILE A 125 16.16 -0.53 -13.34
C ILE A 125 17.07 -1.74 -13.54
N ASP A 126 17.88 -1.72 -14.60
CA ASP A 126 18.74 -2.85 -14.99
C ASP A 126 17.98 -4.19 -15.09
N GLY A 127 16.73 -4.14 -15.56
CA GLY A 127 15.86 -5.32 -15.69
C GLY A 127 15.26 -5.84 -14.39
N ASN A 128 15.41 -5.12 -13.27
CA ASN A 128 14.86 -5.51 -11.97
C ASN A 128 13.96 -4.42 -11.39
N PRO A 129 12.93 -4.79 -10.60
CA PRO A 129 12.17 -3.82 -9.82
C PRO A 129 13.08 -3.02 -8.88
N PRO A 130 12.90 -1.69 -8.75
CA PRO A 130 13.70 -0.85 -7.86
C PRO A 130 13.60 -1.24 -6.37
N LYS A 131 12.53 -1.94 -5.97
CA LYS A 131 12.32 -2.41 -4.60
C LYS A 131 11.50 -3.69 -4.60
N SER A 132 11.87 -4.65 -3.74
CA SER A 132 11.03 -5.82 -3.47
C SER A 132 9.88 -5.48 -2.54
N GLY A 133 8.69 -5.95 -2.89
CA GLY A 133 7.48 -5.87 -2.08
C GLY A 133 7.32 -7.09 -1.18
N PHE A 134 6.18 -7.15 -0.49
CA PHE A 134 5.87 -8.21 0.47
C PHE A 134 4.83 -9.21 -0.02
N VAL A 135 4.24 -8.96 -1.21
CA VAL A 135 3.10 -9.69 -1.77
C VAL A 135 3.53 -10.61 -2.91
N PHE A 136 4.00 -10.05 -4.03
CA PHE A 136 4.05 -10.75 -5.30
C PHE A 136 5.09 -11.87 -5.37
N GLY A 137 6.24 -11.69 -4.72
CA GLY A 137 7.25 -12.75 -4.59
C GLY A 137 6.78 -14.02 -3.87
N LYS A 138 5.65 -13.97 -3.14
CA LYS A 138 5.07 -15.13 -2.44
C LYS A 138 3.96 -15.84 -3.23
N LEU A 139 3.50 -15.27 -4.34
CA LEU A 139 2.37 -15.79 -5.10
C LEU A 139 2.83 -16.86 -6.10
N LYS A 140 2.59 -18.14 -5.75
CA LYS A 140 2.93 -19.29 -6.60
C LYS A 140 2.30 -19.22 -8.00
N CYS A 141 1.12 -18.62 -8.13
CA CYS A 141 0.45 -18.48 -9.42
C CYS A 141 1.20 -17.57 -10.41
N LEU A 142 2.09 -16.70 -9.93
CA LEU A 142 2.98 -15.85 -10.73
C LEU A 142 4.32 -16.56 -11.04
N THR A 143 4.74 -17.51 -10.22
CA THR A 143 6.00 -18.26 -10.40
C THR A 143 5.96 -19.32 -11.51
N VAL A 144 4.79 -19.54 -12.13
CA VAL A 144 4.67 -20.44 -13.27
C VAL A 144 5.25 -19.71 -14.49
N LYS A 145 6.52 -20.01 -14.83
CA LYS A 145 7.06 -19.71 -16.16
C LYS A 145 6.04 -20.21 -17.17
N LYS A 146 5.49 -19.32 -18.01
CA LYS A 146 4.62 -19.69 -19.12
C LYS A 146 5.30 -20.81 -19.93
N GLY A 147 4.87 -22.04 -19.68
CA GLY A 147 5.00 -23.11 -20.65
C GLY A 147 4.19 -22.67 -21.86
N ILE A 148 4.89 -22.25 -22.90
CA ILE A 148 4.54 -22.41 -24.30
C ILE A 148 3.02 -22.29 -24.56
N TRP A 149 2.55 -21.05 -24.76
CA TRP A 149 1.31 -20.78 -25.51
C TRP A 149 1.52 -20.92 -27.04
N GLY A 150 2.55 -21.65 -27.47
CA GLY A 150 2.73 -22.09 -28.85
C GLY A 150 2.16 -23.49 -29.03
N LYS A 151 1.21 -23.65 -29.95
CA LYS A 151 0.56 -24.92 -30.38
C LYS A 151 -0.69 -25.32 -29.60
N LEU A 152 -1.74 -24.52 -29.70
CA LEU A 152 -3.10 -25.05 -29.92
C LEU A 152 -3.77 -24.18 -30.98
N GLY A 153 -3.65 -24.65 -32.23
CA GLY A 153 -4.07 -23.97 -33.45
C GLY A 153 -3.35 -24.58 -34.66
N GLN A 154 -3.37 -25.91 -34.76
CA GLN A 154 -3.38 -26.61 -36.04
C GLN A 154 -4.84 -26.95 -36.34
#